data_AF-A0A1M2ZGG3-F1
#
_entry.id   AF-A0A1M2ZGG3-F1
#
_cell.length_a   1.000
_cell.length_b   1.000
_cell.length_c   1.000
_cell.angle_alpha   90.00
_cell.angle_beta   90.00
_cell.angle_gamma   90.00
#
_symmetry.space_group_name_H-M   'P 1'
#
loop_
_entity.id
_entity.type
_entity.pdbx_description
1 polymer ?
#
loop_
_entity_poly.entity_id
_entity_poly.type
_entity_poly.pdbx_seq_one_letter_code
_entity_poly.pdbx_strand_id
1 'polypeptide(L)'
;MTQTNIAVEEAIKFIYQMVECESKSDGAEGEKVYGIKAYNSCFNDDFTIIEDISANKHAVEQLMFRLNRGQVSPDQLFYIVEDYLDEMNTY
;
A
#
# COMPACT_ATOMS: atom_id res chain seq x y z
N MET A 1 6.70 19.04 -42.64
CA MET A 1 5.76 18.82 -41.53
C MET A 1 6.37 17.75 -40.63
N THR A 2 7.15 18.16 -39.64
CA THR A 2 7.82 17.26 -38.71
C THR A 2 6.82 16.84 -37.65
N GLN A 3 6.46 15.56 -37.64
CA GLN A 3 5.68 14.95 -36.56
C GLN A 3 6.49 15.07 -35.27
N THR A 4 6.04 15.91 -34.35
CA THR A 4 6.56 15.95 -32.99
C THR A 4 6.09 14.67 -32.30
N ASN A 5 6.99 13.69 -32.19
CA ASN A 5 6.80 12.53 -31.31
C ASN A 5 6.64 13.06 -29.89
N ILE A 6 5.39 13.12 -29.42
CA ILE A 6 5.09 13.31 -28.01
C ILE A 6 5.44 11.99 -27.35
N ALA A 7 6.66 11.87 -26.85
CA ALA A 7 7.02 10.84 -25.89
C ALA A 7 6.16 11.12 -24.65
N VAL A 8 5.06 10.38 -24.52
CA VAL A 8 4.32 10.29 -23.26
C VAL A 8 5.24 9.49 -22.34
N GLU A 9 6.09 10.17 -21.57
CA GLU A 9 6.64 9.59 -20.36
C GLU A 9 5.43 9.34 -19.44
N GLU A 10 4.85 8.14 -19.49
CA GLU A 10 3.90 7.72 -18.48
C GLU A 10 4.65 7.74 -17.16
N ALA A 11 4.41 8.78 -16.36
CA ALA A 11 4.94 8.85 -15.01
C ALA A 11 4.43 7.61 -14.26
N ILE A 12 5.37 6.76 -13.82
CA ILE A 12 5.06 5.58 -13.01
C ILE A 12 4.24 6.05 -11.81
N LYS A 13 2.99 5.62 -11.76
CA LYS A 13 2.07 5.93 -10.67
C LYS A 13 1.78 4.65 -9.90
N PHE A 14 1.89 4.72 -8.58
CA PHE A 14 1.51 3.61 -7.73
C PHE A 14 0.06 3.78 -7.28
N ILE A 15 -0.68 2.68 -7.35
CA ILE A 15 -2.06 2.59 -6.89
C ILE A 15 -2.10 1.70 -5.67
N TYR A 16 -2.80 2.16 -4.63
CA TYR A 16 -2.98 1.46 -3.37
C TYR A 16 -4.44 1.09 -3.19
N GLN A 17 -4.69 -0.15 -2.82
CA GLN A 17 -6.02 -0.68 -2.52
C GLN A 17 -6.00 -1.30 -1.13
N MET A 18 -7.08 -1.11 -0.39
CA MET A 18 -7.28 -1.79 0.89
C MET A 18 -7.68 -3.23 0.64
N VAL A 19 -7.08 -4.15 1.38
CA VAL A 19 -7.48 -5.56 1.39
C VAL A 19 -8.03 -5.90 2.77
N GLU A 20 -9.12 -6.66 2.79
CA GLU A 20 -9.69 -7.20 4.03
C GLU A 20 -9.21 -8.64 4.18
N CYS A 21 -8.68 -8.98 5.33
CA CYS A 21 -8.20 -10.32 5.66
C CYS A 21 -8.59 -10.68 7.09
N GLU A 22 -8.44 -11.95 7.45
CA GLU A 22 -8.62 -12.43 8.82
C GLU A 22 -7.25 -12.52 9.48
N SER A 23 -7.15 -12.07 10.73
CA SER A 23 -5.90 -12.15 11.47
C SER A 23 -5.53 -13.61 11.68
N LYS A 24 -4.24 -13.90 11.47
CA LYS A 24 -3.65 -15.24 11.68
C LYS A 24 -2.91 -15.34 13.02
N SER A 25 -3.03 -14.31 13.86
CA SER A 25 -2.31 -14.21 15.12
C SER A 25 -2.99 -15.05 16.21
N ASP A 26 -2.19 -15.82 16.96
CA ASP A 26 -2.65 -16.61 18.10
C ASP A 26 -3.31 -15.70 19.15
N GLY A 27 -4.62 -15.89 19.36
CA GLY A 27 -5.43 -15.10 20.30
C GLY A 27 -6.32 -14.02 19.68
N ALA A 28 -6.15 -13.73 18.39
CA ALA A 28 -7.03 -12.83 17.60
C ALA A 28 -7.50 -13.49 16.28
N GLU A 29 -7.37 -14.82 16.19
CA GLU A 29 -7.71 -15.58 14.99
C GLU A 29 -9.17 -15.36 14.57
N GLY A 30 -9.37 -14.99 13.30
CA GLY A 30 -10.69 -14.68 12.74
C GLY A 30 -11.17 -13.26 12.98
N GLU A 31 -10.42 -12.40 13.69
CA GLU A 31 -10.71 -10.97 13.72
C GLU A 31 -10.44 -10.34 12.35
N LYS A 32 -11.32 -9.42 11.94
CA LYS A 32 -11.17 -8.70 10.68
C LYS A 32 -10.02 -7.70 10.81
N VAL A 33 -9.03 -7.88 9.95
CA VAL A 33 -7.87 -7.00 9.81
C VAL A 33 -7.79 -6.45 8.40
N TYR A 34 -7.14 -5.31 8.29
CA TYR A 34 -7.00 -4.56 7.06
C TYR A 34 -5.54 -4.52 6.66
N GLY A 35 -5.29 -4.68 5.37
CA GLY A 35 -3.98 -4.60 4.74
C GLY A 35 -3.99 -3.68 3.54
N ILE A 36 -2.85 -3.60 2.85
CA ILE A 36 -2.66 -2.76 1.65
C ILE A 36 -2.09 -3.60 0.52
N LYS A 37 -2.70 -3.47 -0.66
CA LYS A 37 -2.16 -3.92 -1.93
C LYS A 37 -1.66 -2.71 -2.72
N ALA A 38 -0.39 -2.71 -3.09
CA ALA A 38 0.21 -1.70 -3.97
C ALA A 38 0.56 -2.32 -5.33
N TYR A 39 0.35 -1.59 -6.41
CA TYR A 39 0.73 -2.01 -7.76
C TYR A 39 1.04 -0.82 -8.66
N ASN A 40 1.80 -1.06 -9.71
CA ASN A 40 2.13 -0.06 -10.72
C ASN A 40 0.95 0.14 -11.67
N SER A 41 0.55 1.39 -11.93
CA SER A 41 -0.55 1.70 -12.85
C SER A 41 -0.31 1.23 -14.27
N CYS A 42 0.95 1.16 -14.70
CA CYS A 42 1.34 0.71 -16.03
C CYS A 42 1.49 -0.82 -16.12
N PHE A 43 1.75 -1.48 -14.99
CA PHE A 43 2.02 -2.93 -14.92
C PHE A 43 1.27 -3.54 -13.75
N ASN A 44 0.03 -3.99 -14.00
CA ASN A 44 -0.84 -4.54 -12.96
C ASN A 44 -0.39 -5.93 -12.45
N ASP A 45 0.54 -6.57 -13.17
CA ASP A 45 1.11 -7.87 -12.81
C ASP A 45 2.18 -7.77 -11.71
N ASP A 46 2.72 -6.57 -11.47
CA ASP A 46 3.70 -6.31 -10.42
C ASP A 46 3.02 -5.63 -9.23
N PHE A 47 2.71 -6.44 -8.21
CA PHE A 47 2.00 -5.99 -7.03
C PHE A 47 2.60 -6.58 -5.75
N THR A 48 2.51 -5.79 -4.68
CA THR A 48 2.88 -6.20 -3.32
C THR A 48 1.63 -6.13 -2.45
N ILE A 49 1.39 -7.19 -1.67
CA ILE A 49 0.30 -7.22 -0.68
C ILE A 49 0.95 -7.35 0.69
N ILE A 50 0.54 -6.46 1.59
CA ILE A 50 0.84 -6.56 3.01
C ILE A 50 -0.49 -6.78 3.72
N GLU A 51 -0.67 -7.99 4.22
CA GLU A 51 -1.82 -8.38 5.04
C GLU A 51 -1.59 -8.01 6.51
N ASP A 52 -2.65 -8.04 7.33
CA ASP A 52 -2.57 -7.94 8.80
C ASP A 52 -1.85 -6.69 9.33
N ILE A 53 -2.14 -5.51 8.76
CA ILE A 53 -1.56 -4.24 9.21
C ILE A 53 -2.28 -3.74 10.46
N SER A 54 -3.61 -3.67 10.42
CA SER A 54 -4.39 -3.21 11.59
C SER A 54 -5.83 -3.67 11.52
N ALA A 55 -6.43 -3.99 12.67
CA ALA A 55 -7.88 -4.15 12.81
C ALA A 55 -8.63 -2.81 12.66
N ASN A 56 -7.95 -1.68 12.79
CA ASN A 56 -8.54 -0.36 12.61
C ASN A 56 -8.47 0.08 11.14
N LYS A 57 -9.61 -0.01 10.45
CA LYS A 57 -9.76 0.46 9.07
C LYS A 57 -9.24 1.89 8.85
N HIS A 58 -9.54 2.80 9.77
CA HIS A 58 -9.18 4.21 9.63
C HIS A 58 -7.66 4.43 9.69
N ALA A 59 -6.95 3.63 10.49
CA ALA A 59 -5.49 3.64 10.55
C ALA A 59 -4.89 3.28 9.18
N VAL A 60 -5.41 2.21 8.56
CA VAL A 60 -4.97 1.76 7.23
C VAL A 60 -5.33 2.78 6.14
N GLU A 61 -6.50 3.43 6.22
CA GLU A 61 -6.85 4.53 5.31
C GLU A 61 -5.88 5.72 5.41
N GLN A 62 -5.46 6.10 6.62
CA GLN A 62 -4.46 7.15 6.82
C GLN A 62 -3.10 6.77 6.24
N LEU A 63 -2.66 5.52 6.44
CA LEU A 63 -1.44 4.99 5.86
C LEU A 63 -1.51 5.03 4.32
N MET A 64 -2.61 4.55 3.72
CA MET A 64 -2.84 4.65 2.27
C MET A 64 -2.81 6.08 1.74
N PHE A 65 -3.32 7.05 2.50
CA PHE A 65 -3.25 8.45 2.13
C PHE A 65 -1.80 8.98 2.11
N ARG A 66 -0.98 8.59 3.10
CA ARG A 66 0.46 8.92 3.14
C ARG A 66 1.18 8.31 1.94
N LEU A 67 0.95 7.03 1.66
CA LEU A 67 1.54 6.31 0.53
C LEU A 67 1.18 6.93 -0.82
N ASN A 68 -0.10 7.28 -1.02
CA ASN A 68 -0.55 7.96 -2.24
C ASN A 68 0.13 9.33 -2.46
N ARG A 69 0.37 10.09 -1.39
CA ARG A 69 1.08 11.38 -1.48
C ARG A 69 2.58 11.20 -1.75
N GLY A 70 3.19 10.15 -1.20
CA GLY A 70 4.60 9.85 -1.35
C GLY A 70 4.97 9.16 -2.66
N GLN A 71 3.99 8.53 -3.35
CA GLN A 71 4.25 7.66 -4.51
C GLN A 71 5.34 6.63 -4.18
N VAL A 72 5.17 5.96 -3.04
CA VAL A 72 6.11 4.96 -2.49
C VAL A 72 6.11 3.71 -3.37
N SER A 73 7.29 3.27 -3.80
CA SER A 73 7.39 2.05 -4.59
C SER A 73 7.00 0.81 -3.76
N PRO A 74 6.54 -0.28 -4.39
CA PRO A 74 6.21 -1.51 -3.69
C PRO A 74 7.36 -2.06 -2.83
N ASP A 75 8.61 -1.93 -3.29
CA ASP A 75 9.81 -2.34 -2.53
C ASP A 75 9.99 -1.57 -1.21
N GLN A 76 9.55 -0.30 -1.20
CA GLN A 76 9.63 0.56 -0.02
C GLN A 76 8.40 0.45 0.88
N LEU A 77 7.32 -0.14 0.37
CA LEU A 77 6.05 -0.27 1.08
C LEU A 77 6.25 -0.96 2.44
N PHE A 78 7.01 -2.06 2.45
CA PHE A 78 7.25 -2.84 3.67
C PHE A 78 7.88 -2.00 4.78
N TYR A 79 8.95 -1.26 4.50
CA TYR A 79 9.62 -0.40 5.47
C TYR A 79 8.71 0.71 6.02
N ILE A 80 7.90 1.33 5.15
CA ILE A 80 6.97 2.38 5.59
C ILE A 80 5.84 1.81 6.46
N VAL A 81 5.38 0.59 6.18
CA VAL A 81 4.41 -0.09 7.02
C VAL A 81 5.01 -0.49 8.36
N GLU A 82 6.23 -1.04 8.39
CA GLU A 82 6.94 -1.36 9.65
C GLU A 82 7.12 -0.11 10.52
N ASP A 83 7.64 0.98 9.97
CA ASP A 83 7.79 2.26 10.70
C ASP A 83 6.44 2.75 11.27
N TYR A 84 5.36 2.61 10.51
CA TYR A 84 4.02 2.99 10.94
C TYR A 84 3.50 2.12 12.10
N LEU A 85 3.75 0.82 12.06
CA LEU A 85 3.36 -0.10 13.14
C LEU A 85 4.14 0.18 14.42
N ASP A 86 5.44 0.49 14.29
CA ASP A 86 6.27 0.90 15.42
C ASP A 86 5.79 2.23 16.04
N GLU A 87 5.41 3.21 15.21
CA GLU A 87 4.77 4.45 15.67
C GLU A 87 3.49 4.18 16.49
N MET A 88 2.69 3.19 16.09
CA MET A 88 1.44 2.84 16.78
C MET A 88 1.66 2.08 18.10
N ASN A 89 2.71 1.26 18.19
CA ASN A 89 3.00 0.45 19.39
C ASN A 89 3.72 1.23 20.50
N THR A 90 4.20 2.45 20.21
CA THR A 90 4.98 3.25 21.16
C THR A 90 4.11 4.12 22.11
N TYR A 91 2.78 4.02 22.03
CA TYR A 91 1.81 4.79 22.84
C TYR A 91 0.78 3.88 23.54
#